data_AF-A0A085WHW1-F1
#
_entry.id   AF-A0A085WHW1-F1
#
_cell.length_a   1.000
_cell.length_b   1.000
_cell.length_c   1.000
_cell.angle_alpha   90.00
_cell.angle_beta   90.00
_cell.angle_gamma   90.00
#
_symmetry.space_group_name_H-M   'P 1'
#
loop_
_entity.id
_entity.type
_entity.pdbx_description
1 polymer ?
#
loop_
_entity_poly.entity_id
_entity_poly.type
_entity_poly.pdbx_seq_one_letter_code
_entity_poly.pdbx_strand_id
1 'polypeptide(L)'
;MEVWIRNLSGRSPWTPRDVVLKDKAGENLHARLVTDAKGPVAPGDRVRVLAVLDRAAPSVGPVVVLEVLGDDNRSFVIPRVTLPMEGKP
;
A
#
# COMPACT_ATOMS: atom_id res chain seq x y z
N MET A 1 3.26 1.81 6.96
CA MET A 1 1.87 2.33 6.93
C MET A 1 0.92 1.15 6.84
N GLU A 2 -0.24 1.23 7.50
CA GLU A 2 -1.20 0.13 7.54
C GLU A 2 -2.56 0.55 6.98
N VAL A 3 -3.16 -0.31 6.17
CA VAL A 3 -4.46 -0.08 5.54
C VAL A 3 -5.30 -1.35 5.51
N TRP A 4 -6.61 -1.17 5.56
CA TRP A 4 -7.58 -2.23 5.28
C TRP A 4 -8.13 -2.03 3.88
N ILE A 5 -7.99 -3.04 3.02
CA ILE A 5 -8.50 -3.01 1.65
C ILE A 5 -9.67 -3.98 1.56
N ARG A 6 -10.81 -3.53 1.05
CA ARG A 6 -11.98 -4.38 0.78
C ARG A 6 -12.08 -4.67 -0.70
N ASN A 7 -12.16 -5.94 -1.08
CA ASN A 7 -12.57 -6.30 -2.43
C ASN A 7 -14.09 -6.13 -2.53
N LEU A 8 -14.56 -5.17 -3.32
CA LEU A 8 -15.98 -4.86 -3.39
C LEU A 8 -16.80 -6.03 -3.95
N SER A 9 -18.04 -6.15 -3.51
CA SER A 9 -18.99 -7.14 -4.03
C SER A 9 -19.12 -7.05 -5.55
N GLY A 10 -19.26 -8.21 -6.22
CA GLY A 10 -19.37 -8.30 -7.68
C GLY A 10 -18.05 -8.20 -8.45
N ARG A 11 -16.91 -8.05 -7.76
CA ARG A 11 -15.58 -8.16 -8.37
C ARG A 11 -15.08 -9.60 -8.32
N SER A 12 -14.11 -9.97 -9.15
CA SER A 12 -13.40 -11.25 -9.02
C SER A 12 -12.56 -11.27 -7.74
N PRO A 13 -12.21 -12.45 -7.20
CA PRO A 13 -11.20 -12.56 -6.14
C PRO A 13 -9.92 -11.81 -6.51
N TRP A 14 -9.24 -11.24 -5.52
CA TRP A 14 -8.10 -10.35 -5.74
C TRP A 14 -6.97 -10.65 -4.76
N THR A 15 -5.74 -10.78 -5.24
CA THR A 15 -4.58 -11.03 -4.37
C THR A 15 -3.64 -9.84 -4.40
N PRO A 16 -3.35 -9.17 -3.26
CA PRO A 16 -2.25 -8.22 -3.17
C PRO A 16 -0.93 -8.91 -3.53
N ARG A 17 -0.17 -8.34 -4.48
CA ARG A 17 1.11 -8.88 -4.96
C ARG A 17 2.30 -8.01 -4.61
N ASP A 18 2.11 -6.70 -4.68
CA ASP A 18 3.19 -5.77 -4.45
C ASP A 18 2.69 -4.44 -3.89
N VAL A 19 3.61 -3.61 -3.43
CA VAL A 19 3.33 -2.25 -2.98
C VAL A 19 4.33 -1.27 -3.54
N VAL A 20 3.82 -0.16 -4.06
CA VAL A 20 4.60 0.96 -4.56
C VAL A 20 4.25 2.18 -3.72
N LEU A 21 5.28 2.84 -3.21
CA LEU A 21 5.16 4.15 -2.62
C LEU A 21 5.77 5.17 -3.57
N LYS A 22 5.08 6.27 -3.85
CA LYS A 22 5.61 7.35 -4.70
C LYS A 22 5.72 8.62 -3.89
N ASP A 23 6.84 9.31 -3.99
CA ASP A 23 6.99 10.63 -3.39
C ASP A 23 6.24 11.71 -4.21
N LYS A 24 6.40 12.98 -3.83
CA LYS A 24 5.78 14.09 -4.57
C LYS A 24 6.33 14.31 -5.98
N ALA A 25 7.58 13.90 -6.23
CA ALA A 25 8.20 13.97 -7.55
C ALA A 25 7.76 12.81 -8.46
N GLY A 26 7.07 11.80 -7.89
CA GLY A 26 6.65 10.59 -8.58
C GLY A 26 7.70 9.50 -8.57
N GLU A 27 8.77 9.65 -7.80
CA GLU A 27 9.81 8.64 -7.65
C GLU A 27 9.33 7.48 -6.79
N ASN A 28 9.59 6.25 -7.25
CA ASN A 28 9.24 5.05 -6.51
C ASN A 28 10.19 4.88 -5.32
N LEU A 29 9.62 4.71 -4.14
CA LEU A 29 10.33 4.37 -2.92
C LEU A 29 10.30 2.86 -2.74
N HIS A 30 11.44 2.29 -2.37
CA HIS A 30 11.56 0.88 -2.05
C HIS A 30 10.74 0.54 -0.81
N ALA A 31 9.71 -0.28 -1.00
CA ALA A 31 8.81 -0.74 0.03
C ALA A 31 8.49 -2.21 -0.13
N ARG A 32 8.23 -2.88 0.99
CA ARG A 32 7.79 -4.26 1.05
C ARG A 32 6.33 -4.36 1.44
N LEU A 33 5.62 -5.23 0.74
CA LEU A 33 4.27 -5.64 1.08
C LEU A 33 4.30 -6.70 2.18
N VAL A 34 3.59 -6.44 3.28
CA VAL A 34 3.24 -7.43 4.31
C VAL A 34 1.72 -7.51 4.36
N THR A 35 1.16 -8.71 4.38
CA THR A 35 -0.29 -8.92 4.38
C THR A 35 -0.67 -10.15 5.20
N ASP A 36 -1.89 -10.13 5.74
CA ASP A 36 -2.50 -11.28 6.41
C ASP A 36 -3.32 -12.18 5.46
N ALA A 37 -3.29 -11.89 4.15
CA ALA A 37 -3.94 -12.72 3.14
C ALA A 37 -3.39 -14.16 3.18
N LYS A 38 -4.29 -15.14 3.34
CA LYS A 38 -3.98 -16.57 3.21
C LYS A 38 -4.17 -17.11 1.79
N GLY A 39 -4.63 -16.26 0.88
CA GLY A 39 -5.01 -16.58 -0.49
C GLY A 39 -5.74 -15.39 -1.12
N PRO A 40 -6.42 -15.58 -2.26
CA PRO A 40 -7.20 -14.52 -2.90
C PRO A 40 -8.28 -13.96 -1.97
N VAL A 41 -8.39 -12.63 -1.91
CA VAL A 41 -9.42 -11.92 -1.15
C VAL A 41 -10.74 -12.02 -1.89
N ALA A 42 -11.70 -12.73 -1.30
CA ALA A 42 -12.99 -12.96 -1.92
C ALA A 42 -13.81 -11.65 -2.04
N PRO A 43 -14.82 -11.62 -2.92
CA PRO A 43 -15.66 -10.43 -3.07
C PRO A 43 -16.47 -10.18 -1.79
N GLY A 44 -16.44 -8.94 -1.30
CA GLY A 44 -17.02 -8.52 -0.02
C GLY A 44 -16.04 -8.55 1.15
N ASP A 45 -14.98 -9.36 1.06
CA ASP A 45 -13.98 -9.52 2.12
C ASP A 45 -12.93 -8.40 2.14
N ARG A 46 -12.19 -8.36 3.24
CA ARG A 46 -11.15 -7.38 3.51
C ARG A 46 -9.84 -8.05 3.91
N VAL A 47 -8.76 -7.37 3.57
CA VAL A 47 -7.38 -7.77 3.86
C VAL A 47 -6.65 -6.63 4.55
N ARG A 48 -5.76 -6.97 5.48
CA ARG A 48 -4.83 -6.04 6.09
C ARG A 48 -3.55 -6.01 5.27
N VAL A 49 -3.12 -4.81 4.92
CA VAL A 49 -1.87 -4.56 4.21
C VAL A 49 -1.03 -3.58 5.02
N LEU A 50 0.22 -3.97 5.26
CA LEU A 50 1.26 -3.15 5.84
C LEU A 50 2.33 -2.92 4.77
N ALA A 51 2.50 -1.66 4.37
CA ALA A 51 3.61 -1.25 3.52
C ALA A 51 4.77 -0.76 4.38
N VAL A 52 5.94 -1.39 4.22
CA VAL A 52 7.14 -1.12 5.01
C VAL A 52 8.21 -0.54 4.12
N LEU A 53 8.71 0.66 4.40
CA LEU A 53 9.85 1.23 3.67
C LEU A 53 11.13 0.46 4.02
N ASP A 54 11.91 0.05 3.02
CA ASP A 54 13.14 -0.71 3.23
C ASP A 54 14.26 0.13 3.87
N ARG A 55 14.22 1.46 3.69
CA ARG A 55 15.14 2.41 4.32
C ARG A 55 14.36 3.62 4.83
N ALA A 56 14.79 4.17 5.97
CA ALA A 56 14.42 5.52 6.34
C ALA A 56 14.77 6.45 5.17
N ALA A 57 13.78 7.13 4.61
CA ALA A 57 13.95 7.98 3.45
C ALA A 57 13.88 9.44 3.93
N PRO A 58 14.97 10.00 4.50
CA PRO A 58 14.95 11.31 5.14
C PRO A 58 14.65 12.47 4.18
N SER A 59 14.81 12.26 2.87
CA SER A 59 14.45 13.22 1.81
C SER A 59 13.00 13.11 1.35
N VAL A 60 12.26 12.07 1.76
CA VAL A 60 10.87 11.89 1.34
C VAL A 60 10.02 12.91 2.08
N GLY A 61 9.37 13.79 1.32
CA GLY A 61 8.41 14.72 1.87
C GLY A 61 7.33 13.99 2.68
N PRO A 62 6.62 14.67 3.59
CA PRO A 62 5.70 14.02 4.52
C PRO A 62 4.48 13.40 3.84
N VAL A 63 4.33 13.52 2.52
CA VAL A 63 3.17 13.05 1.76
C VAL A 63 3.65 12.16 0.62
N VAL A 64 3.09 10.96 0.57
CA VAL A 64 3.35 9.95 -0.47
C VAL A 64 2.04 9.42 -1.06
N VAL A 65 2.11 8.85 -2.25
CA VAL A 65 1.06 8.00 -2.82
C VAL A 65 1.32 6.56 -2.39
N LEU A 66 0.29 5.86 -1.92
CA LEU A 66 0.33 4.41 -1.72
C LEU A 66 -0.43 3.74 -2.84
N GLU A 67 0.22 2.78 -3.50
CA GLU A 67 -0.37 1.93 -4.51
C GLU A 67 -0.10 0.45 -4.17
N VAL A 68 -1.16 -0.34 -4.02
CA VAL A 68 -1.08 -1.80 -3.80
C VAL A 68 -1.52 -2.49 -5.07
N LEU A 69 -0.61 -3.27 -5.66
CA LEU A 69 -0.81 -3.95 -6.94
C LEU A 69 -1.44 -5.33 -6.72
N GLY A 70 -2.41 -5.66 -7.57
CA GLY A 70 -3.09 -6.95 -7.59
C GLY A 70 -2.50 -7.96 -8.56
N ASP A 71 -3.10 -9.15 -8.57
CA ASP A 71 -2.83 -10.23 -9.53
C ASP A 71 -3.58 -10.11 -10.86
N ASP A 72 -4.56 -9.20 -10.95
CA ASP A 72 -5.46 -9.07 -12.09
C ASP A 72 -5.44 -7.66 -12.73
N ASN A 73 -4.27 -7.01 -12.74
CA ASN A 73 -4.05 -5.62 -13.19
C ASN A 73 -4.83 -4.54 -12.42
N ARG A 74 -5.64 -4.88 -11.41
CA ARG A 74 -6.23 -3.88 -10.52
C ARG A 74 -5.21 -3.43 -9.48
N SER A 75 -5.21 -2.14 -9.19
CA SER A 75 -4.50 -1.59 -8.04
C SER A 75 -5.47 -0.86 -7.10
N PHE A 76 -5.10 -0.84 -5.82
CA PHE A 76 -5.71 0.02 -4.82
C PHE A 76 -4.80 1.21 -4.56
N VAL A 77 -5.32 2.43 -4.69
CA VAL A 77 -4.51 3.66 -4.61
C VAL A 77 -5.06 4.58 -3.52
N ILE A 78 -4.19 5.01 -2.61
CA ILE A 78 -4.42 6.16 -1.74
C ILE A 78 -3.51 7.29 -2.23
N PRO A 79 -4.06 8.33 -2.87
CA PRO A 79 -3.27 9.37 -3.52
C PRO A 79 -2.55 10.29 -2.54
N ARG A 80 -2.88 10.22 -1.25
CA ARG A 80 -2.31 11.10 -0.23
C ARG A 80 -2.24 10.40 1.12
N VAL A 81 -1.08 9.87 1.45
CA VAL A 81 -0.74 9.32 2.76
C VAL A 81 0.26 10.23 3.43
N THR A 82 -0.06 10.73 4.63
CA THR A 82 0.88 11.52 5.42
C THR A 82 1.73 10.60 6.28
N LEU A 83 3.04 10.60 6.07
CA LEU A 83 3.99 9.90 6.94
C LEU A 83 4.16 10.69 8.24
N PRO A 84 4.26 10.01 9.40
CA PRO A 84 4.59 10.70 10.63
C PRO A 84 5.95 11.39 10.48
N MET A 85 6.02 12.67 10.84
CA MET A 85 7.31 13.34 10.99
C MET A 85 7.98 12.72 12.22
N GLU A 86 9.24 12.32 12.13
CA GLU A 86 9.97 11.94 13.32
C GLU A 86 9.93 13.11 14.31
N GLY A 87 9.39 12.85 15.50
CA GLY A 87 9.59 13.74 16.63
C GLY A 87 11.08 13.81 16.91
N LYS A 88 11.62 15.02 17.07
CA LYS A 88 12.98 15.25 17.58
C LYS A 88 13.18 14.39 18.84
N PRO A 89 14.38 13.78 19.03
CA PRO A 89 14.70 13.05 20.27
C PRO A 89 14.55 13.93 21.51
#